data_AF-A0A0G0T3P8-F1
#
_entry.id   AF-A0A0G0T3P8-F1
#
_cell.length_a   1.000
_cell.length_b   1.000
_cell.length_c   1.000
_cell.angle_alpha   90.00
_cell.angle_beta   90.00
_cell.angle_gamma   90.00
#
_symmetry.space_group_name_H-M   'P 1'
#
loop_
_entity.id
_entity.type
_entity.pdbx_description
1 polymer ?
#
loop_
_entity_poly.entity_id
_entity_poly.type
_entity_poly.pdbx_seq_one_letter_code
_entity_poly.pdbx_strand_id
1 'polypeptide(L)'
;MDPECFDDAGVATLACIPSLLQNLIQFALVFAGIIALFLIIFSGIKFITSGGDPKQLESAKKTLTFAIGGLFLILLSFLIVSTIAQITGVDSIKKFGFPE
;
A
#
# COMPACT_ATOMS: atom_id res chain seq x y z
N MET A 1 -5.80 -8.96 17.41
CA MET A 1 -4.86 -10.02 17.82
C MET A 1 -5.72 -11.24 18.06
N ASP A 2 -5.89 -12.06 17.03
CA ASP A 2 -6.78 -13.22 17.08
C ASP A 2 -6.16 -14.32 17.95
N PRO A 3 -6.90 -14.88 18.92
CA PRO A 3 -6.38 -15.83 19.91
C PRO A 3 -6.04 -17.22 19.35
N GLU A 4 -6.26 -17.48 18.05
CA GLU A 4 -5.98 -18.76 17.38
C GLU A 4 -4.56 -18.85 16.78
N CYS A 5 -3.70 -17.84 17.01
CA CYS A 5 -2.32 -17.82 16.51
C CYS A 5 -1.29 -18.53 17.41
N PHE A 6 -1.72 -19.09 18.54
CA PHE A 6 -0.86 -19.85 19.43
C PHE A 6 -1.55 -21.18 19.72
N ASP A 7 -0.92 -22.28 19.29
CA ASP A 7 -1.29 -23.61 19.77
C ASP A 7 -0.88 -23.73 21.26
N ASP A 8 -1.55 -24.58 22.04
CA ASP A 8 -1.33 -24.75 23.50
C ASP A 8 0.13 -25.08 23.90
N ALA A 9 0.99 -25.38 22.92
CA ALA A 9 2.43 -25.61 23.05
C ALA A 9 3.31 -24.34 22.88
N GLY A 10 2.75 -23.16 22.63
CA GLY A 10 3.48 -21.89 22.55
C GLY A 10 4.32 -21.69 21.28
N VAL A 11 4.01 -22.41 20.19
CA VAL A 11 4.70 -22.28 18.90
C VAL A 11 3.81 -21.64 17.84
N ALA A 12 4.41 -20.81 16.98
CA ALA A 12 3.70 -20.13 15.90
C ALA A 12 3.36 -21.10 14.76
N THR A 13 2.07 -21.35 14.55
CA THR A 13 1.55 -22.22 13.47
C THR A 13 1.55 -21.48 12.13
N LEU A 14 1.60 -22.19 10.99
CA LEU A 14 1.52 -21.58 9.64
C LEU A 14 0.24 -20.75 9.44
N ALA A 15 -0.80 -21.01 10.25
CA ALA A 15 -2.03 -20.21 10.31
C ALA A 15 -1.80 -18.74 10.74
N CYS A 16 -0.64 -18.41 11.33
CA CYS A 16 -0.30 -17.04 11.75
C CYS A 16 0.28 -16.19 10.63
N ILE A 17 0.80 -16.82 9.57
CA ILE A 17 1.47 -16.08 8.48
C ILE A 17 0.50 -15.07 7.83
N PRO A 18 -0.76 -15.43 7.51
CA PRO A 18 -1.71 -14.49 6.90
C PRO A 18 -2.07 -13.32 7.82
N SER A 19 -2.27 -13.57 9.12
CA SER A 19 -2.66 -12.53 10.09
C SER A 19 -1.53 -11.55 10.38
N LEU A 20 -0.30 -12.04 10.54
CA LEU A 20 0.88 -11.21 10.70
C LEU A 20 1.13 -10.36 9.44
N LEU A 21 0.97 -10.96 8.26
CA LEU A 21 1.14 -10.27 6.98
C LEU A 21 0.05 -9.21 6.78
N GLN A 22 -1.20 -9.49 7.12
CA GLN A 22 -2.31 -8.53 7.03
C GLN A 22 -2.07 -7.32 7.92
N ASN A 23 -1.67 -7.52 9.17
CA ASN A 23 -1.35 -6.41 10.07
C ASN A 23 -0.16 -5.58 9.55
N LEU A 24 0.88 -6.24 9.03
CA LEU A 24 2.04 -5.56 8.45
C LEU A 24 1.66 -4.74 7.20
N ILE A 25 0.85 -5.31 6.29
CA ILE A 25 0.38 -4.62 5.09
C ILE A 25 -0.55 -3.46 5.46
N GLN A 26 -1.48 -3.65 6.38
CA GLN A 26 -2.36 -2.58 6.85
C GLN A 26 -1.56 -1.41 7.43
N PHE A 27 -0.57 -1.71 8.29
CA PHE A 27 0.33 -0.70 8.81
C PHE A 27 1.12 0.01 7.69
N ALA A 28 1.68 -0.76 6.76
CA ALA A 28 2.43 -0.24 5.62
C ALA A 28 1.57 0.63 4.69
N LEU A 29 0.30 0.29 4.47
CA LEU A 29 -0.64 1.04 3.64
C LEU A 29 -0.97 2.40 4.25
N VAL A 30 -1.26 2.44 5.56
CA VAL A 30 -1.47 3.70 6.29
C VAL A 30 -0.22 4.58 6.20
N PHE A 31 0.95 3.98 6.42
CA PHE A 31 2.21 4.70 6.36
C PHE A 31 2.52 5.21 4.94
N ALA A 32 2.28 4.39 3.92
CA ALA A 32 2.43 4.76 2.51
C ALA A 32 1.48 5.89 2.11
N GLY A 33 0.22 5.87 2.57
CA GLY A 33 -0.74 6.94 2.32
C GLY A 33 -0.29 8.27 2.91
N ILE A 34 0.23 8.27 4.15
CA ILE A 34 0.77 9.47 4.80
C ILE A 34 1.98 9.99 4.02
N ILE A 35 2.94 9.12 3.67
CA ILE A 35 4.13 9.51 2.90
C ILE A 35 3.73 10.08 1.53
N ALA A 36 2.80 9.43 0.83
CA ALA A 36 2.31 9.90 -0.46
C ALA A 36 1.70 11.30 -0.35
N LEU A 37 0.89 11.55 0.68
CA LEU A 37 0.32 12.89 0.93
C LEU A 37 1.41 13.94 1.16
N PHE A 38 2.43 13.64 1.98
CA PHE A 38 3.56 14.54 2.21
C PHE A 38 4.34 14.83 0.92
N LEU A 39 4.61 13.81 0.10
CA LEU A 39 5.31 13.99 -1.17
C LEU A 39 4.51 14.81 -2.17
N ILE A 40 3.18 14.64 -2.21
CA ILE A 40 2.28 15.44 -3.06
C ILE A 40 2.33 16.91 -2.63
N ILE A 41 2.20 17.19 -1.34
CA ILE A 41 2.25 18.57 -0.82
C ILE A 41 3.63 19.19 -1.09
N PHE A 42 4.71 18.47 -0.78
CA PHE A 42 6.07 18.96 -0.96
C PHE A 42 6.41 19.21 -2.44
N SER A 43 6.01 18.30 -3.33
CA SER A 43 6.19 18.49 -4.77
C SER A 43 5.34 19.62 -5.32
N GLY A 44 4.12 19.83 -4.80
CA GLY A 44 3.26 20.96 -5.16
C GLY A 44 3.86 22.31 -4.77
N ILE A 45 4.36 22.44 -3.54
CA ILE A 45 5.05 23.66 -3.08
C ILE A 45 6.29 23.90 -3.94
N LYS A 46 7.11 22.86 -4.18
CA LYS A 46 8.29 22.96 -5.04
C LYS A 46 7.93 23.40 -6.45
N PHE A 47 6.83 22.89 -7.01
CA PHE A 47 6.35 23.24 -8.35
C PHE A 47 6.01 24.74 -8.45
N ILE A 48 5.30 25.29 -7.46
CA ILE A 48 4.92 26.71 -7.43
C ILE A 48 6.14 27.62 -7.21
N THR A 49 7.02 27.25 -6.28
CA THR A 49 8.23 28.03 -5.93
C THR A 49 9.34 27.92 -6.99
N SER A 50 9.21 27.03 -7.98
CA SER A 50 10.23 26.83 -9.03
C SER A 50 10.46 28.08 -9.89
N GLY A 51 9.55 29.04 -9.94
CA GLY A 51 9.77 30.37 -10.53
C GLY A 51 10.18 30.39 -12.02
N GLY A 52 9.99 29.28 -12.74
CA GLY A 52 10.42 29.13 -14.13
C GLY A 52 11.74 28.37 -14.33
N ASP A 53 12.42 27.94 -13.28
CA ASP A 53 13.58 27.04 -13.41
C ASP A 53 13.11 25.65 -13.91
N PRO A 54 13.54 25.22 -15.11
CA PRO A 54 13.05 23.99 -15.72
C PRO A 54 13.48 22.74 -14.95
N LYS A 55 14.63 22.77 -14.27
CA LYS A 55 15.18 21.64 -13.52
C LYS A 55 14.38 21.38 -12.25
N GLN A 56 14.00 22.44 -11.55
CA GLN A 56 13.14 22.35 -10.36
C GLN A 56 11.73 21.88 -10.73
N LEU A 57 11.20 22.40 -11.83
CA LEU A 57 9.88 22.02 -12.35
C LEU A 57 9.83 20.54 -12.73
N GLU A 58 10.85 20.04 -13.45
CA GLU A 58 10.93 18.64 -13.86
C GLU A 58 11.07 17.69 -12.65
N SER A 59 11.89 18.08 -11.66
CA SER A 59 12.04 17.34 -10.40
C SER A 59 10.72 17.27 -9.62
N ALA A 60 9.98 18.38 -9.52
CA ALA A 60 8.68 18.42 -8.87
C ALA A 60 7.65 17.53 -9.58
N LYS A 61 7.58 17.62 -10.92
CA LYS A 61 6.71 16.76 -11.74
C LYS A 61 7.04 15.28 -11.57
N LYS A 62 8.31 14.88 -11.63
CA LYS A 62 8.71 13.48 -11.40
C LYS A 62 8.27 13.00 -10.02
N THR A 63 8.51 13.79 -8.98
CA THR A 63 8.13 13.44 -7.60
C THR A 63 6.62 13.24 -7.49
N LEU A 64 5.83 14.14 -8.10
CA LEU A 64 4.38 14.05 -8.12
C LEU A 64 3.91 12.80 -8.88
N THR A 65 4.48 12.52 -10.06
CA THR A 65 4.16 11.31 -10.84
C THR A 65 4.46 10.03 -10.07
N PHE A 66 5.58 9.97 -9.34
CA PHE A 66 5.90 8.81 -8.51
C PHE A 66 4.95 8.66 -7.31
N ALA A 67 4.58 9.76 -6.65
CA ALA A 67 3.63 9.71 -5.54
C ALA A 67 2.23 9.26 -5.99
N ILE A 68 1.73 9.83 -7.09
CA ILE A 68 0.45 9.42 -7.68
C ILE A 68 0.54 7.99 -8.22
N GLY A 69 1.62 7.65 -8.92
CA GLY A 69 1.84 6.32 -9.50
C GLY A 69 1.88 5.23 -8.44
N GLY A 70 2.54 5.48 -7.29
CA GLY A 70 2.55 4.53 -6.17
C GLY A 70 1.16 4.33 -5.57
N LEU A 71 0.41 5.42 -5.33
CA LEU A 71 -0.96 5.32 -4.83
C LEU A 71 -1.88 4.59 -5.82
N PHE A 72 -1.74 4.89 -7.11
CA PHE A 72 -2.49 4.25 -8.18
C PHE A 72 -2.16 2.76 -8.31
N LEU A 73 -0.89 2.38 -8.14
CA LEU A 73 -0.45 0.99 -8.15
C LEU A 73 -1.08 0.19 -7.00
N ILE A 74 -1.15 0.77 -5.80
CA ILE A 74 -1.84 0.16 -4.64
C ILE A 74 -3.31 -0.10 -4.97
N LEU A 75 -4.02 0.93 -5.46
CA LEU A 75 -5.43 0.80 -5.86
C LEU A 75 -5.64 -0.26 -6.95
N LEU A 76 -4.78 -0.28 -7.97
CA LEU A 76 -4.82 -1.28 -9.03
C LEU A 76 -4.58 -2.69 -8.50
N SER A 77 -3.66 -2.87 -7.56
CA SER A 77 -3.37 -4.17 -6.96
C SER A 77 -4.64 -4.77 -6.34
N PHE A 78 -5.39 -3.97 -5.57
CA PHE A 78 -6.67 -4.40 -4.99
C PHE A 78 -7.70 -4.79 -6.05
N LEU A 79 -7.84 -3.96 -7.08
CA LEU A 79 -8.81 -4.21 -8.15
C LEU A 79 -8.48 -5.48 -8.94
N ILE A 80 -7.20 -5.70 -9.24
CA ILE A 80 -6.74 -6.90 -9.96
C ILE A 80 -6.99 -8.15 -9.12
N VAL A 81 -6.60 -8.16 -7.84
CA VAL A 81 -6.79 -9.32 -6.95
C VAL A 81 -8.28 -9.62 -6.76
N SER A 82 -9.11 -8.60 -6.55
CA SER A 82 -10.57 -8.77 -6.44
C SER A 82 -11.18 -9.34 -7.71
N THR A 83 -10.74 -8.87 -8.89
CA THR A 83 -11.23 -9.36 -10.19
C THR A 83 -10.83 -10.83 -10.39
N ILE A 84 -9.60 -11.21 -10.07
CA ILE A 84 -9.13 -12.60 -10.19
C ILE A 84 -9.91 -13.51 -9.22
N ALA A 85 -10.14 -13.07 -7.98
CA ALA A 85 -10.90 -13.84 -7.00
C ALA A 85 -12.36 -14.06 -7.44
N GLN A 86 -13.01 -13.04 -8.01
CA GLN A 86 -14.37 -13.15 -8.56
C GLN A 86 -14.45 -14.10 -9.75
N ILE A 87 -13.46 -14.07 -10.66
CA ILE A 87 -13.45 -14.93 -11.85
C ILE A 87 -13.12 -16.38 -11.48
N THR A 88 -12.21 -16.61 -10.54
CA THR A 88 -11.77 -17.96 -10.14
C THR A 88 -12.65 -18.58 -9.04
N GLY A 89 -13.46 -17.78 -8.34
CA GLY A 89 -14.28 -18.24 -7.21
C GLY A 89 -13.48 -18.60 -5.96
N VAL A 90 -12.23 -18.13 -5.85
CA VAL A 90 -11.32 -18.44 -4.74
C VAL A 90 -11.11 -17.20 -3.88
N ASP A 91 -11.99 -16.99 -2.90
CA ASP A 91 -11.87 -15.87 -1.95
C ASP A 91 -10.74 -16.05 -0.93
N SER A 92 -10.23 -17.27 -0.76
CA SER A 92 -9.13 -17.58 0.17
C SER A 92 -7.85 -16.79 -0.09
N ILE A 93 -7.67 -16.23 -1.29
CA ILE A 93 -6.50 -15.43 -1.66
C ILE A 93 -6.52 -14.07 -0.96
N LYS A 94 -7.71 -13.51 -0.67
CA LYS A 94 -7.86 -12.23 0.04
C LYS A 94 -7.35 -12.31 1.47
N LYS A 95 -7.48 -13.48 2.11
CA LYS A 95 -6.99 -13.75 3.46
C LYS A 95 -5.47 -13.63 3.59
N PHE A 96 -4.71 -13.71 2.49
CA PHE A 96 -3.26 -13.53 2.48
C PHE A 96 -2.88 -12.06 2.42
N GLY A 97 -3.13 -11.35 3.51
CA GLY A 97 -2.56 -10.01 3.71
C GLY A 97 -3.32 -8.86 3.07
N PHE A 98 -4.46 -9.10 2.43
CA PHE A 98 -5.30 -8.03 1.90
C PHE A 98 -6.41 -7.71 2.90
N PRO A 99 -6.62 -6.43 3.28
CA PRO A 99 -7.81 -6.04 4.03
C PRO A 99 -9.06 -6.43 3.22
N GLU A 100 -9.96 -7.21 3.83
CA GLU A 100 -11.31 -7.48 3.33
C GLU A 100 -12.20 -6.23 3.43
#